data_AF-A0A5C7RKE6-F1
#
_entry.id   AF-A0A5C7RKE6-F1
#
_cell.length_a   1.000
_cell.length_b   1.000
_cell.length_c   1.000
_cell.angle_alpha   90.00
_cell.angle_beta   90.00
_cell.angle_gamma   90.00
#
_symmetry.space_group_name_H-M   'P 1'
#
loop_
_entity.id
_entity.type
_entity.pdbx_description
1 polymer ?
#
loop_
_entity_poly.entity_id
_entity_poly.type
_entity_poly.pdbx_seq_one_letter_code
_entity_poly.pdbx_strand_id
1 'polypeptide(L)'
;MGTNEKAGNTKVFTIGYEGMVLDDFVQCLRFAGVSLLIDVRDVPLSRKPGFSKKALAAYLQSKGIDYLHIQALGCPKAIRNQYKLDHDWMRYTRDFLAYLRQERSKELENLAKTTSQTTSALMCFEAKAAQCHRSLITYQLAQAQPIAVEHLVKLPKIKKAA
;
A
#
# COMPACT_ATOMS: atom_id res chain seq x y z
N MET A 1 6.22 -10.63 -35.93
CA MET A 1 6.75 -11.06 -34.62
C MET A 1 5.80 -10.54 -33.57
N GLY A 2 5.04 -11.44 -32.96
CA GLY A 2 3.96 -11.07 -32.05
C GLY A 2 4.46 -10.83 -30.63
N THR A 3 3.82 -9.88 -29.97
CA THR A 3 3.49 -9.98 -28.55
C THR A 3 2.01 -9.64 -28.42
N ASN A 4 1.19 -10.69 -28.33
CA ASN A 4 -0.17 -10.57 -27.83
C ASN A 4 -0.03 -10.26 -26.33
N GLU A 5 0.15 -8.99 -25.99
CA GLU A 5 0.05 -8.51 -24.62
C GLU A 5 -1.40 -8.75 -24.21
N LYS A 6 -1.63 -9.83 -23.44
CA LYS A 6 -2.87 -9.95 -22.69
C LYS A 6 -2.98 -8.66 -21.88
N ALA A 7 -3.93 -7.80 -22.24
CA ALA A 7 -4.43 -6.72 -21.41
C ALA A 7 -5.14 -7.35 -20.20
N GLY A 8 -4.38 -8.08 -19.39
CA GLY A 8 -4.80 -8.56 -18.09
C GLY A 8 -4.79 -7.38 -17.15
N ASN A 9 -5.89 -7.18 -16.44
CA ASN A 9 -5.99 -6.11 -15.44
C ASN A 9 -4.83 -6.25 -14.45
N THR A 10 -3.99 -5.22 -14.28
CA THR A 10 -2.82 -5.30 -13.38
C THR A 10 -3.33 -5.49 -11.95
N LYS A 11 -2.95 -6.60 -11.30
CA LYS A 11 -3.41 -6.88 -9.94
C LYS A 11 -2.53 -6.16 -8.92
N VAL A 12 -3.14 -5.27 -8.13
CA VAL A 12 -2.46 -4.50 -7.09
C VAL A 12 -3.04 -4.88 -5.74
N PHE A 13 -2.19 -5.33 -4.83
CA PHE A 13 -2.59 -5.62 -3.46
C PHE A 13 -2.47 -4.37 -2.59
N THR A 14 -3.25 -4.33 -1.51
CA THR A 14 -3.04 -3.34 -0.44
C THR A 14 -3.13 -4.00 0.92
N ILE A 15 -2.45 -3.47 1.92
CA ILE A 15 -2.47 -4.02 3.27
C ILE A 15 -2.32 -2.90 4.31
N GLY A 16 -3.02 -3.04 5.44
CA GLY A 16 -2.85 -2.20 6.62
C GLY A 16 -2.32 -3.04 7.77
N TYR A 17 -1.31 -2.56 8.49
CA TYR A 17 -0.68 -3.35 9.57
C TYR A 17 -1.27 -3.11 10.97
N GLU A 18 -2.24 -2.22 11.12
CA GLU A 18 -2.99 -2.05 12.36
C GLU A 18 -3.58 -3.39 12.80
N GLY A 19 -3.40 -3.74 14.09
CA GLY A 19 -3.82 -5.03 14.62
C GLY A 19 -3.01 -6.28 14.20
N MET A 20 -2.02 -6.18 13.30
CA MET A 20 -1.25 -7.35 12.82
C MET A 20 0.14 -7.46 13.46
N VAL A 21 0.55 -8.64 13.95
CA VAL A 21 1.98 -8.84 14.25
C VAL A 21 2.77 -9.01 12.94
N LEU A 22 4.08 -8.76 12.98
CA LEU A 22 4.93 -8.78 11.79
C LEU A 22 4.83 -10.11 11.01
N ASP A 23 4.81 -11.23 11.72
CA ASP A 23 4.72 -12.56 11.11
C ASP A 23 3.39 -12.81 10.40
N ASP A 24 2.27 -12.40 11.01
CA ASP A 24 0.95 -12.51 10.38
C ASP A 24 0.90 -11.64 9.12
N PHE A 25 1.45 -10.42 9.20
CA PHE A 25 1.52 -9.48 8.08
C PHE A 25 2.32 -10.04 6.90
N VAL A 26 3.51 -10.58 7.15
CA VAL A 26 4.34 -11.15 6.09
C VAL A 26 3.74 -12.45 5.53
N GLN A 27 3.04 -13.25 6.34
CA GLN A 27 2.29 -14.40 5.85
C GLN A 27 1.19 -13.99 4.86
N CYS A 28 0.44 -12.92 5.13
CA CYS A 28 -0.54 -12.38 4.18
C CYS A 28 0.12 -12.02 2.84
N LEU A 29 1.28 -11.34 2.86
CA LEU A 29 2.01 -10.97 1.65
C LEU A 29 2.45 -12.20 0.85
N ARG A 30 3.04 -13.20 1.53
CA ARG A 30 3.52 -14.43 0.90
C ARG A 30 2.38 -15.26 0.31
N PHE A 31 1.25 -15.37 1.02
CA PHE A 31 0.08 -16.09 0.53
C PHE A 31 -0.50 -15.45 -0.73
N ALA A 32 -0.47 -14.11 -0.80
CA ALA A 32 -0.88 -13.36 -1.98
C ALA A 32 0.15 -13.36 -3.13
N GLY A 33 1.33 -13.97 -2.93
CA GLY A 33 2.41 -13.96 -3.92
C GLY A 33 3.07 -12.59 -4.12
N VAL A 34 2.97 -11.69 -3.14
CA VAL A 34 3.59 -10.37 -3.22
C VAL A 34 5.11 -10.49 -3.14
N SER A 35 5.79 -9.97 -4.14
CA SER A 35 7.26 -9.90 -4.19
C SER A 35 7.82 -8.52 -3.83
N LEU A 36 6.99 -7.46 -3.88
CA LEU A 36 7.39 -6.10 -3.51
C LEU A 36 6.37 -5.44 -2.58
N LEU A 37 6.83 -4.98 -1.42
CA LEU A 37 6.05 -4.14 -0.53
C LEU A 37 6.38 -2.66 -0.77
N ILE A 38 5.37 -1.89 -1.13
CA ILE A 38 5.46 -0.44 -1.36
C ILE A 38 4.92 0.28 -0.14
N ASP A 39 5.80 0.83 0.67
CA ASP A 39 5.46 1.69 1.79
C ASP A 39 5.12 3.11 1.30
N VAL A 40 3.86 3.50 1.48
CA VAL A 40 3.35 4.83 1.10
C VAL A 40 3.19 5.74 2.31
N ARG A 41 3.77 5.41 3.47
CA ARG A 41 3.76 6.30 4.64
C ARG A 41 4.63 7.53 4.38
N ASP A 42 4.13 8.69 4.78
CA ASP A 42 4.94 9.94 4.85
C ASP A 42 6.15 9.72 5.77
N VAL A 43 5.91 9.19 6.98
CA VAL A 43 6.97 8.84 7.93
C VAL A 43 6.89 7.36 8.26
N PRO A 44 7.86 6.52 7.82
CA PRO A 44 7.82 5.07 8.00
C PRO A 44 8.39 4.65 9.38
N LEU A 45 7.98 5.38 10.42
CA LEU A 45 8.25 5.08 11.81
C LEU A 45 7.02 4.43 12.43
N SER A 46 7.22 3.40 13.25
CA SER A 46 6.13 2.73 13.94
C SER A 46 6.53 2.32 15.34
N ARG A 47 5.63 2.55 16.30
CA ARG A 47 5.72 2.01 17.66
C ARG A 47 5.43 0.50 17.71
N LYS A 48 4.86 -0.04 16.64
CA LYS A 48 4.54 -1.46 16.56
C LYS A 48 5.82 -2.25 16.23
N PRO A 49 6.18 -3.28 17.02
CA PRO A 49 7.41 -4.03 16.81
C PRO A 49 7.54 -4.52 15.37
N GLY A 50 8.71 -4.28 14.75
CA GLY A 50 9.01 -4.73 13.40
C GLY A 50 8.51 -3.84 12.25
N PHE A 51 7.64 -2.85 12.49
CA PHE A 51 7.05 -2.03 11.41
C PHE A 51 7.76 -0.70 11.14
N SER A 52 8.89 -0.44 11.79
CA SER A 52 9.77 0.68 11.42
C SER A 52 10.63 0.31 10.20
N LYS A 53 10.85 1.25 9.28
CA LYS A 53 11.49 1.05 7.96
C LYS A 53 12.64 0.02 7.95
N LYS A 54 13.67 0.23 8.78
CA LYS A 54 14.86 -0.62 8.81
C LYS A 54 14.54 -2.07 9.21
N ALA A 55 13.79 -2.24 10.30
CA ALA A 55 13.41 -3.57 10.79
C ALA A 55 12.49 -4.30 9.80
N LEU A 56 11.53 -3.58 9.23
CA LEU A 56 10.59 -4.11 8.25
C LEU A 56 11.31 -4.57 6.98
N ALA A 57 12.15 -3.70 6.41
CA ALA A 57 12.92 -4.02 5.20
C ALA A 57 13.83 -5.24 5.40
N ALA A 58 14.56 -5.30 6.52
CA ALA A 58 15.43 -6.45 6.82
C ALA A 58 14.63 -7.75 6.97
N TYR A 59 13.47 -7.69 7.63
CA TYR A 59 12.63 -8.87 7.81
C TYR A 59 12.03 -9.34 6.48
N LEU A 60 11.52 -8.43 5.64
CA LEU A 60 10.99 -8.75 4.31
C LEU A 60 12.05 -9.36 3.40
N GLN A 61 13.26 -8.77 3.39
CA GLN A 61 14.40 -9.31 2.64
C GLN A 61 14.71 -10.75 3.04
N SER A 62 14.69 -11.06 4.34
CA SER A 62 14.89 -12.44 4.83
C SER A 62 13.83 -13.44 4.36
N LYS A 63 12.69 -12.95 3.86
CA LYS A 63 11.58 -13.74 3.31
C LYS A 63 11.46 -13.63 1.79
N GLY A 64 12.42 -12.97 1.12
CA GLY A 64 12.44 -12.78 -0.33
C GLY A 64 11.41 -11.78 -0.84
N ILE A 65 11.02 -10.80 -0.03
CA ILE A 65 10.13 -9.71 -0.42
C ILE A 65 10.93 -8.41 -0.43
N ASP A 66 10.94 -7.72 -1.56
CA ASP A 66 11.59 -6.44 -1.69
C ASP A 66 10.78 -5.33 -0.99
N TYR A 67 11.47 -4.26 -0.63
CA TYR A 67 10.87 -3.12 0.07
C TYR A 67 11.21 -1.81 -0.65
N LEU A 68 10.17 -1.08 -1.04
CA LEU A 68 10.26 0.25 -1.62
C LEU A 68 9.48 1.24 -0.77
N HIS A 69 10.10 2.36 -0.40
CA HIS A 69 9.41 3.45 0.32
C HIS A 69 9.24 4.65 -0.60
N ILE A 70 7.99 5.05 -0.86
CA ILE A 70 7.65 6.20 -1.68
C ILE A 70 7.01 7.27 -0.78
N GLN A 71 7.85 8.02 -0.07
CA GLN A 71 7.40 9.06 0.86
C GLN A 71 6.46 10.07 0.21
N ALA A 72 6.71 10.42 -1.05
CA ALA A 72 5.95 11.43 -1.79
C ALA A 72 4.46 11.07 -1.96
N LEU A 73 4.11 9.77 -1.90
CA LEU A 73 2.74 9.29 -1.91
C LEU A 73 2.09 9.23 -0.51
N GLY A 74 2.82 9.61 0.53
CA GLY A 74 2.29 9.74 1.88
C GLY A 74 1.39 10.96 2.07
N CYS A 75 0.50 10.87 3.05
CA CYS A 75 -0.36 11.99 3.42
C CYS A 75 0.46 13.16 4.02
N PRO A 76 0.44 14.35 3.39
CA PRO A 76 1.10 15.53 3.92
C PRO A 76 0.66 15.86 5.34
N LYS A 77 1.61 16.36 6.15
CA LYS A 77 1.36 16.72 7.56
C LYS A 77 0.18 17.67 7.74
N ALA A 78 0.00 18.66 6.85
CA ALA A 78 -1.11 19.61 6.93
C ALA A 78 -2.48 18.92 6.79
N ILE A 79 -2.66 18.11 5.73
CA ILE A 79 -3.90 17.36 5.48
C ILE A 79 -4.18 16.37 6.62
N ARG A 80 -3.15 15.61 7.02
CA ARG A 80 -3.24 14.65 8.13
C ARG A 80 -3.62 15.31 9.45
N ASN A 81 -3.05 16.48 9.75
CA ASN A 81 -3.34 17.19 10.99
C ASN A 81 -4.75 17.81 10.96
N GLN A 82 -5.19 18.33 9.82
CA GLN A 82 -6.54 18.86 9.68
C GLN A 82 -7.59 17.77 9.96
N TYR A 83 -7.43 16.59 9.36
CA TYR A 83 -8.34 15.46 9.58
C TYR A 83 -8.35 14.97 11.04
N LYS A 84 -7.25 15.10 11.77
CA LYS A 84 -7.24 14.78 13.21
C LYS A 84 -8.06 15.76 14.05
N LEU A 85 -8.28 16.98 13.56
CA LEU A 85 -9.04 18.00 14.26
C LEU A 85 -10.53 17.91 13.96
N ASP A 86 -10.89 17.72 12.70
CA ASP A 86 -12.29 17.79 12.25
C ASP A 86 -12.93 16.44 11.91
N HIS A 87 -12.13 15.38 11.75
CA HIS A 87 -12.57 14.07 11.25
C HIS A 87 -13.34 14.14 9.92
N ASP A 88 -13.14 15.19 9.13
CA ASP A 88 -13.83 15.43 7.87
C ASP A 88 -13.16 14.62 6.74
N TRP A 89 -13.68 13.41 6.51
CA TRP A 89 -13.16 12.52 5.47
C TRP A 89 -13.35 13.06 4.05
N MET A 90 -14.40 13.86 3.82
CA MET A 90 -14.67 14.44 2.50
C MET A 90 -13.61 15.48 2.14
N ARG A 91 -13.30 16.37 3.09
CA ARG A 91 -12.20 17.33 2.98
C ARG A 91 -10.86 16.64 2.80
N TYR A 92 -10.57 15.64 3.65
CA TYR A 92 -9.35 14.85 3.53
C TYR A 92 -9.19 14.26 2.11
N THR A 93 -10.25 13.65 1.60
CA THR A 93 -10.25 13.02 0.27
C THR A 93 -9.99 14.04 -0.83
N ARG A 94 -10.71 15.17 -0.80
CA ARG A 94 -10.55 16.26 -1.78
C ARG A 94 -9.11 16.78 -1.79
N ASP A 95 -8.59 17.14 -0.62
CA ASP A 95 -7.29 17.78 -0.48
C ASP A 95 -6.17 16.81 -0.84
N PHE A 96 -6.27 15.54 -0.42
CA PHE A 96 -5.26 14.54 -0.73
C PHE A 96 -5.25 14.13 -2.21
N LEU A 97 -6.42 14.02 -2.86
CA LEU A 97 -6.47 13.78 -4.30
C LEU A 97 -5.94 14.98 -5.11
N ALA A 98 -6.19 16.22 -4.64
CA ALA A 98 -5.59 17.41 -5.25
C ALA A 98 -4.06 17.37 -5.16
N TYR A 99 -3.52 17.07 -3.97
CA TYR A 99 -2.09 16.86 -3.74
C TYR A 99 -1.50 15.80 -4.69
N LEU A 100 -2.13 14.63 -4.79
CA LEU A 100 -1.66 13.56 -5.67
C LEU A 100 -1.62 13.99 -7.15
N ARG A 101 -2.68 14.65 -7.64
CA ARG A 101 -2.77 15.06 -9.06
C ARG A 101 -1.84 16.22 -9.41
N GLN A 102 -1.73 17.21 -8.54
CA GLN A 102 -1.01 18.44 -8.84
C GLN A 102 0.49 18.30 -8.62
N GLU A 103 0.90 17.54 -7.60
CA GLU A 103 2.29 17.52 -7.17
C GLU A 103 3.00 16.17 -7.36
N ARG A 104 2.27 15.08 -7.60
CA ARG A 104 2.80 13.70 -7.54
C ARG A 104 2.54 12.86 -8.80
N SER A 105 2.34 13.51 -9.94
CA SER A 105 2.09 12.82 -11.22
C SER A 105 3.21 11.86 -11.60
N LYS A 106 4.47 12.27 -11.44
CA LYS A 106 5.65 11.44 -11.74
C LYS A 106 5.72 10.20 -10.84
N GLU A 107 5.44 10.34 -9.55
CA GLU A 107 5.45 9.22 -8.62
C GLU A 107 4.29 8.25 -8.87
N LEU A 108 3.14 8.75 -9.30
CA LEU A 108 2.02 7.91 -9.75
C LEU A 108 2.36 7.15 -11.03
N GLU A 109 3.02 7.78 -12.00
CA GLU A 109 3.51 7.12 -13.22
C GLU A 109 4.54 6.04 -12.91
N ASN A 110 5.49 6.32 -12.01
CA ASN A 110 6.48 5.34 -11.57
C ASN A 110 5.81 4.18 -10.83
N LEU A 111 4.84 4.47 -9.95
CA LEU A 111 4.05 3.44 -9.27
C LEU A 111 3.30 2.57 -10.29
N ALA A 112 2.71 3.16 -11.32
CA ALA A 112 2.04 2.42 -12.39
C ALA A 112 2.99 1.46 -13.09
N LYS A 113 4.16 1.93 -13.52
CA LYS A 113 5.20 1.08 -14.13
C LYS A 113 5.62 -0.05 -13.20
N THR A 114 5.92 0.26 -11.93
CA THR A 114 6.35 -0.74 -10.93
C THR A 114 5.27 -1.80 -10.72
N THR A 115 4.01 -1.40 -10.52
CA THR A 115 2.90 -2.33 -10.25
C THR A 115 2.54 -3.19 -11.46
N SER A 116 2.79 -2.72 -12.68
CA SER A 116 2.60 -3.50 -13.92
C SER A 116 3.69 -4.54 -14.16
N GLN A 117 4.87 -4.36 -13.56
CA GLN A 117 6.02 -5.26 -13.74
C GLN A 117 6.18 -6.24 -12.57
N THR A 118 5.68 -5.89 -11.38
CA THR A 118 5.96 -6.62 -10.14
C THR A 118 4.70 -6.80 -9.32
N THR A 119 4.46 -8.02 -8.80
CA THR A 119 3.35 -8.30 -7.89
C THR A 119 3.56 -7.55 -6.57
N SER A 120 2.86 -6.43 -6.45
CA SER A 120 3.13 -5.42 -5.42
C SER A 120 1.97 -5.26 -4.44
N ALA A 121 2.29 -4.94 -3.18
CA ALA A 121 1.32 -4.49 -2.20
C ALA A 121 1.62 -3.06 -1.70
N LEU A 122 0.63 -2.17 -1.72
CA LEU A 122 0.73 -0.86 -1.07
C LEU A 122 0.39 -0.99 0.41
N MET A 123 1.25 -0.48 1.29
CA MET A 123 1.03 -0.52 2.74
C MET A 123 0.80 0.86 3.37
N CYS A 124 -0.19 0.95 4.26
CA CYS A 124 -0.37 2.05 5.21
C CYS A 124 -0.56 1.50 6.64
N PHE A 125 -0.90 2.36 7.61
CA PHE A 125 -1.16 1.93 8.98
C PHE A 125 -2.53 1.25 9.12
N GLU A 126 -3.58 1.96 8.73
CA GLU A 126 -4.98 1.68 9.01
C GLU A 126 -5.40 0.30 8.48
N ALA A 127 -6.06 -0.55 9.27
CA ALA A 127 -6.45 -1.88 8.80
C ALA A 127 -7.47 -1.79 7.66
N LYS A 128 -8.47 -0.93 7.81
CA LYS A 128 -9.57 -0.76 6.84
C LYS A 128 -9.14 0.14 5.68
N ALA A 129 -9.37 -0.33 4.46
CA ALA A 129 -9.07 0.44 3.25
C ALA A 129 -10.09 1.58 3.00
N ALA A 130 -11.36 1.41 3.41
CA ALA A 130 -12.44 2.36 3.08
C ALA A 130 -12.16 3.82 3.47
N GLN A 131 -11.36 4.04 4.52
CA GLN A 131 -10.91 5.36 4.97
C GLN A 131 -9.39 5.37 5.23
N CYS A 132 -8.60 4.83 4.28
CA CYS A 132 -7.14 5.03 4.25
C CYS A 132 -6.73 5.76 2.96
N HIS A 133 -5.70 6.59 3.08
CA HIS A 133 -5.04 7.23 1.95
C HIS A 133 -4.55 6.24 0.88
N ARG A 134 -4.16 5.01 1.26
CA ARG A 134 -3.75 3.99 0.29
C ARG A 134 -4.82 3.71 -0.77
N SER A 135 -6.09 3.79 -0.39
CA SER A 135 -7.21 3.60 -1.32
C SER A 135 -7.37 4.76 -2.29
N LEU A 136 -7.02 5.98 -1.86
CA LEU A 136 -7.00 7.16 -2.73
C LEU A 136 -5.83 7.10 -3.73
N ILE A 137 -4.69 6.52 -3.32
CA ILE A 137 -3.56 6.25 -4.23
C ILE A 137 -3.97 5.21 -5.27
N THR A 138 -4.55 4.07 -4.87
CA THR A 138 -5.01 3.05 -5.82
C THR A 138 -6.14 3.56 -6.71
N TYR A 139 -7.03 4.42 -6.19
CA TYR A 139 -8.03 5.09 -7.00
C TYR A 139 -7.37 5.94 -8.10
N GLN A 140 -6.39 6.77 -7.74
CA GLN A 140 -5.70 7.61 -8.72
C GLN A 140 -4.87 6.77 -9.71
N LEU A 141 -4.32 5.65 -9.26
CA LEU A 141 -3.61 4.69 -10.11
C LEU A 141 -4.54 4.04 -11.15
N ALA A 142 -5.78 3.70 -10.76
CA ALA A 142 -6.79 3.16 -11.66
C ALA A 142 -7.22 4.14 -12.76
N GLN A 143 -7.05 5.45 -12.53
CA GLN A 143 -7.27 6.47 -13.57
C GLN A 143 -6.18 6.48 -14.65
N ALA A 144 -4.98 5.95 -14.35
CA ALA A 144 -3.85 5.91 -15.26
C ALA A 144 -3.75 4.60 -16.04
N GLN A 145 -4.18 3.48 -15.44
CA GLN A 145 -4.19 2.17 -16.09
C GLN A 145 -5.25 1.24 -15.49
N PRO A 146 -5.77 0.25 -16.25
CA PRO A 146 -6.65 -0.78 -15.71
C PRO A 146 -5.95 -1.60 -14.62
N ILE A 147 -6.46 -1.51 -13.39
CA ILE A 147 -6.00 -2.32 -12.25
C ILE A 147 -7.16 -3.07 -11.59
N ALA A 148 -6.86 -4.22 -11.00
CA ALA A 148 -7.71 -4.91 -10.04
C ALA A 148 -7.10 -4.75 -8.64
N VAL A 149 -7.82 -4.10 -7.73
CA VAL A 149 -7.33 -3.89 -6.36
C VAL A 149 -7.85 -4.98 -5.43
N GLU A 150 -6.95 -5.64 -4.70
CA GLU A 150 -7.31 -6.59 -3.65
C GLU A 150 -6.79 -6.11 -2.29
N HIS A 151 -7.69 -5.99 -1.31
CA HIS A 151 -7.33 -5.59 0.04
C HIS A 151 -7.02 -6.84 0.89
N LEU A 152 -5.74 -7.04 1.19
CA LEU A 152 -5.30 -8.11 2.07
C LEU A 152 -5.76 -7.84 3.49
N VAL A 153 -6.35 -8.87 4.09
CA VAL A 153 -6.79 -8.88 5.49
C VAL A 153 -6.03 -9.96 6.25
N LYS A 154 -6.08 -9.85 7.58
CA LYS A 154 -5.45 -10.83 8.46
C LYS A 154 -6.01 -12.22 8.16
N LEU A 155 -5.13 -13.17 7.87
CA LEU A 155 -5.54 -14.55 7.64
C LEU A 155 -6.12 -15.14 8.94
N PRO A 156 -7.24 -15.91 8.84
CA PRO A 156 -7.77 -16.61 10.00
C PRO A 156 -6.75 -17.65 10.48
N LYS A 157 -6.59 -17.76 11.80
CA LYS A 157 -5.75 -18.82 12.37
C LYS A 157 -6.46 -20.15 12.17
N ILE A 158 -5.94 -20.99 11.27
CA ILE A 158 -6.40 -22.38 11.14
C ILE A 158 -6.00 -23.09 12.44
N LYS A 159 -6.98 -23.54 13.23
CA LYS A 159 -6.71 -24.44 14.34
C LYS A 159 -6.20 -25.74 13.73
N LYS A 160 -4.99 -26.18 14.10
CA LYS A 160 -4.56 -27.54 13.76
C LYS A 160 -5.60 -28.51 14.32
N ALA A 161 -6.12 -29.41 13.49
CA ALA A 161 -6.83 -30.58 14.00
C ALA A 161 -5.86 -31.34 14.92
N ALA A 162 -6.32 -31.64 16.13
CA ALA A 162 -5.57 -32.39 17.13
C ALA A 162 -5.35 -33.83 16.66
#